data_AF-M6G4W6-F1
#
_entry.id   AF-M6G4W6-F1
#
_cell.length_a   1.000
_cell.length_b   1.000
_cell.length_c   1.000
_cell.angle_alpha   90.00
_cell.angle_beta   90.00
_cell.angle_gamma   90.00
#
_symmetry.space_group_name_H-M   'P 1'
#
loop_
_entity.id
_entity.type
_entity.pdbx_description
1 polymer ?
#
loop_
_entity_poly.entity_id
_entity_poly.type
_entity_poly.pdbx_seq_one_letter_code
_entity_poly.pdbx_strand_id
1 'polypeptide(L)'
;MSFEEGLNYFFVKADSDSVVRLKSTIDPFYNFKPTEIEELPFLFAFPALIPRFLYSLEWNRISFSSKSIDFKAYLSFKEGKIYSKNERFPEKSFEISDNVEFPILQNPYLPVGSIPFQISRRESELTTIGVVRTGNFILYKQIRNKMFSTRYLSLKDIINPELSESEVEKKIESLYFNAKQKSYLFRLVKILFAGTPAEEQTIVSNLFSHEPEFAIFLRDQIFQIEILPLIHGPFLNRILTSIDERIIRFSYLKLSPPVKVMIEKTFPKTIKINLKFSD
;
A
#
# COMPACT_ATOMS: atom_id res chain seq x y z
N MET A 1 12.39 4.56 0.93
CA MET A 1 12.57 3.95 -0.41
C MET A 1 11.33 3.10 -0.65
N SER A 2 10.48 3.51 -1.58
CA SER A 2 9.12 2.95 -1.73
C SER A 2 8.98 2.02 -2.95
N PHE A 3 10.07 1.79 -3.69
CA PHE A 3 10.13 0.91 -4.85
C PHE A 3 11.46 0.14 -4.84
N GLU A 4 11.40 -1.18 -4.99
CA GLU A 4 12.57 -2.07 -5.05
C GLU A 4 12.49 -3.03 -6.24
N GLU A 5 13.60 -3.21 -6.92
CA GLU A 5 13.72 -4.13 -8.05
C GLU A 5 14.10 -5.52 -7.57
N GLY A 6 13.22 -6.50 -7.81
CA GLY A 6 13.53 -7.92 -7.66
C GLY A 6 13.90 -8.59 -8.98
N LEU A 7 14.31 -9.86 -8.90
CA LEU A 7 14.67 -10.65 -10.08
C LEU A 7 13.52 -10.78 -11.09
N ASN A 8 12.35 -11.20 -10.61
CA ASN A 8 11.15 -11.47 -11.44
C ASN A 8 9.99 -10.51 -11.19
N TYR A 9 10.04 -9.76 -10.09
CA TYR A 9 8.98 -8.86 -9.66
C TYR A 9 9.57 -7.52 -9.25
N PHE A 10 8.82 -6.44 -9.43
CA PHE A 10 9.05 -5.20 -8.71
C PHE A 10 8.24 -5.21 -7.42
N PHE A 11 8.86 -4.73 -6.34
CA PHE A 11 8.24 -4.59 -5.04
C PHE A 11 7.88 -3.12 -4.83
N VAL A 12 6.60 -2.82 -4.84
CA VAL A 12 6.09 -1.51 -4.43
C VAL A 12 5.86 -1.58 -2.93
N LYS A 13 6.57 -0.74 -2.18
CA LYS A 13 6.41 -0.55 -0.73
C LYS A 13 5.71 0.80 -0.52
N ALA A 14 4.40 0.82 -0.73
CA ALA A 14 3.58 1.98 -0.45
C ALA A 14 2.83 1.81 0.88
N ASP A 15 2.73 2.90 1.63
CA ASP A 15 1.99 3.01 2.88
C ASP A 15 1.27 4.36 2.96
N SER A 16 0.51 4.60 4.04
CA SER A 16 -0.27 5.84 4.20
C SER A 16 0.56 7.13 4.15
N ASP A 17 1.85 7.04 4.50
CA ASP A 17 2.77 8.17 4.56
C ASP A 17 3.62 8.29 3.28
N SER A 18 3.65 7.25 2.44
CA SER A 18 4.42 7.22 1.18
C SER A 18 3.64 6.56 0.04
N VAL A 19 3.27 7.41 -0.92
CA VAL A 19 2.55 7.02 -2.13
C VAL A 19 3.54 6.84 -3.27
N VAL A 20 3.41 5.75 -4.03
CA VAL A 20 4.31 5.45 -5.15
C VAL A 20 3.61 5.72 -6.46
N ARG A 21 4.12 6.71 -7.19
CA ARG A 21 3.67 7.04 -8.54
C ARG A 21 4.52 6.30 -9.55
N LEU A 22 3.92 5.43 -10.34
CA LEU A 22 4.61 4.68 -11.38
C LEU A 22 3.75 4.64 -12.65
N LYS A 23 4.40 4.83 -13.79
CA LYS A 23 3.78 4.60 -15.09
C LYS A 23 4.00 3.16 -15.45
N SER A 24 2.94 2.48 -15.86
CA SER A 24 3.02 1.13 -16.39
C SER A 24 2.43 1.09 -17.79
N THR A 25 2.93 0.19 -18.61
CA THR A 25 2.35 -0.14 -19.91
C THR A 25 2.36 -1.65 -20.03
N ILE A 26 1.23 -2.22 -20.44
CA ILE A 26 1.12 -3.66 -20.71
C ILE A 26 2.00 -3.96 -21.92
N ASP A 27 3.07 -4.70 -21.67
CA ASP A 27 4.08 -5.08 -22.65
C ASP A 27 4.58 -6.48 -22.27
N PRO A 28 3.80 -7.53 -22.52
CA PRO A 28 4.15 -8.87 -22.07
C PRO A 28 5.31 -9.43 -22.90
N PHE A 29 6.33 -9.93 -22.21
CA PHE A 29 7.48 -10.58 -22.83
C PHE A 29 7.11 -11.92 -23.50
N TYR A 30 6.12 -12.62 -22.95
CA TYR A 30 5.59 -13.87 -23.53
C TYR A 30 4.28 -13.60 -24.28
N ASN A 31 3.78 -14.59 -25.02
CA ASN A 31 2.50 -14.52 -25.75
C ASN A 31 1.26 -14.54 -24.84
N PHE A 32 1.18 -13.59 -23.90
CA PHE A 32 -0.04 -13.28 -23.17
C PHE A 32 -0.93 -12.39 -24.01
N LYS A 33 -2.25 -12.59 -23.96
CA LYS A 33 -3.18 -11.66 -24.61
C LYS A 33 -3.24 -10.38 -23.77
N PRO A 34 -2.99 -9.20 -24.35
CA PRO A 34 -3.04 -7.94 -23.60
C PRO A 34 -4.38 -7.69 -22.90
N THR A 35 -5.48 -8.17 -23.48
CA THR A 35 -6.83 -8.05 -22.90
C THR A 35 -7.06 -8.86 -21.63
N GLU A 36 -6.20 -9.85 -21.35
CA GLU A 36 -6.28 -10.69 -20.16
C GLU A 36 -5.37 -10.17 -19.02
N ILE A 37 -4.60 -9.10 -19.28
CA ILE A 37 -3.68 -8.50 -18.33
C ILE A 37 -4.39 -7.31 -17.66
N GLU A 38 -4.34 -7.27 -16.33
CA GLU A 38 -4.91 -6.17 -15.54
C GLU A 38 -4.10 -4.89 -15.73
N GLU A 39 -4.80 -3.77 -15.99
CA GLU A 39 -4.15 -2.46 -15.98
C GLU A 39 -3.76 -2.09 -14.55
N LEU A 40 -2.48 -1.75 -14.35
CA LEU A 40 -2.01 -1.36 -13.03
C LEU A 40 -2.38 0.10 -12.74
N PRO A 41 -2.75 0.43 -11.49
CA PRO A 41 -2.99 1.80 -11.11
C PRO A 41 -1.71 2.62 -11.25
N PHE A 42 -1.85 3.89 -11.59
CA PHE A 42 -0.72 4.80 -11.72
C PHE A 42 -0.13 5.24 -10.37
N LEU A 43 -0.92 5.07 -9.31
CA LEU A 43 -0.61 5.48 -7.96
C LEU A 43 -0.90 4.31 -7.01
N PHE A 44 0.13 3.87 -6.32
CA PHE A 44 0.03 2.81 -5.32
C PHE A 44 0.02 3.43 -3.93
N ALA A 45 -1.08 3.21 -3.22
CA ALA A 45 -1.24 3.51 -1.80
C ALA A 45 -1.06 2.26 -0.91
N PHE A 46 -0.76 1.12 -1.54
CA PHE A 46 -0.58 -0.17 -0.89
C PHE A 46 0.61 -0.93 -1.46
N PRO A 47 1.19 -1.87 -0.68
CA PRO A 47 2.21 -2.73 -1.20
C PRO A 47 1.69 -3.58 -2.36
N ALA A 48 2.48 -3.68 -3.42
CA ALA A 48 2.14 -4.45 -4.60
C ALA A 48 3.35 -5.20 -5.16
N LEU A 49 3.06 -6.32 -5.80
CA LEU A 49 4.01 -7.15 -6.53
C LEU A 49 3.71 -7.05 -8.00
N ILE A 50 4.61 -6.45 -8.78
CA ILE A 50 4.41 -6.24 -10.22
C ILE A 50 5.30 -7.23 -10.98
N PRO A 51 4.73 -8.17 -11.75
CA PRO A 51 5.50 -9.11 -12.58
C PRO A 51 6.28 -8.40 -13.69
N ARG A 52 7.60 -8.60 -13.74
CA ARG A 52 8.47 -7.93 -14.73
C ARG A 52 8.30 -8.40 -16.17
N PHE A 53 7.65 -9.54 -16.35
CA PHE A 53 7.43 -10.14 -17.68
C PHE A 53 6.11 -9.73 -18.32
N LEU A 54 5.27 -8.93 -17.63
CA LEU A 54 3.97 -8.46 -18.14
C LEU A 54 3.95 -6.96 -18.45
N TYR A 55 4.80 -6.18 -17.79
CA TYR A 55 4.72 -4.72 -17.81
C TYR A 55 6.08 -4.09 -18.09
N SER A 56 6.06 -3.03 -18.89
CA SER A 56 7.10 -2.01 -18.93
C SER A 56 6.74 -0.91 -17.93
N LEU A 57 7.70 -0.50 -17.08
CA LEU A 57 7.48 0.48 -16.03
C LEU A 57 8.40 1.70 -16.18
N GLU A 58 7.90 2.88 -15.84
CA GLU A 58 8.71 4.09 -15.67
C GLU A 58 8.50 4.63 -14.24
N TRP A 59 9.61 4.75 -13.50
CA TRP A 59 9.65 5.27 -12.14
C TRP A 59 10.86 6.18 -11.96
N ASN A 60 10.66 7.39 -11.41
CA ASN A 60 11.73 8.38 -11.21
C ASN A 60 12.60 8.64 -12.45
N ARG A 61 11.99 8.72 -13.64
CA ARG A 61 12.67 8.90 -14.95
C ARG A 61 13.57 7.72 -15.36
N ILE A 62 13.51 6.61 -14.65
CA ILE A 62 14.16 5.35 -15.02
C ILE A 62 13.08 4.46 -15.65
N SER A 63 13.38 3.93 -16.83
CA SER A 63 12.50 3.01 -17.55
C SER A 63 13.00 1.58 -17.39
N PHE A 64 12.08 0.66 -17.14
CA PHE A 64 12.32 -0.76 -17.00
C PHE A 64 11.45 -1.49 -18.03
N SER A 65 12.08 -2.04 -19.07
CA SER A 65 11.38 -2.85 -20.04
C SER A 65 10.92 -4.18 -19.45
N SER A 66 9.93 -4.78 -20.08
CA SER A 66 9.56 -6.16 -19.81
C SER A 66 10.74 -7.10 -20.07
N LYS A 67 10.86 -8.18 -19.29
CA LYS A 67 11.92 -9.18 -19.45
C LYS A 67 11.45 -10.59 -19.13
N SER A 68 12.13 -11.59 -19.66
CA SER A 68 11.88 -13.00 -19.33
C SER A 68 12.02 -13.26 -17.83
N ILE A 69 11.25 -14.23 -17.33
CA ILE A 69 11.42 -14.74 -15.97
C ILE A 69 12.82 -15.36 -15.85
N ASP A 70 13.57 -14.91 -14.85
CA ASP A 70 14.77 -15.61 -14.37
C ASP A 70 14.31 -16.79 -13.51
N PHE A 71 14.32 -17.99 -14.11
CA PHE A 71 14.08 -19.23 -13.40
C PHE A 71 15.31 -20.13 -13.54
N LYS A 72 15.67 -20.79 -12.45
CA LYS A 72 16.72 -21.81 -12.45
C LYS A 72 16.15 -23.16 -12.80
N ALA A 73 16.96 -24.00 -13.44
CA ALA A 73 16.55 -25.37 -13.72
C ALA A 73 16.21 -26.11 -12.41
N TYR A 74 15.16 -26.93 -12.45
CA TYR A 74 14.84 -27.84 -11.36
C TYR A 74 15.99 -28.82 -11.17
N LEU A 75 16.42 -28.97 -9.91
CA LEU A 75 17.36 -30.00 -9.51
C LEU A 75 16.60 -31.30 -9.25
N SER A 76 17.05 -32.39 -9.86
CA SER A 76 16.50 -33.72 -9.62
C SER A 76 17.57 -34.64 -9.05
N PHE A 77 17.23 -35.37 -8.00
CA PHE A 77 18.09 -36.38 -7.40
C PHE A 77 17.70 -37.77 -7.92
N LYS A 78 18.63 -38.43 -8.62
CA LYS A 78 18.44 -39.78 -9.18
C LYS A 78 19.74 -40.57 -9.05
N GLU A 79 19.66 -41.84 -8.66
CA GLU A 79 20.82 -42.75 -8.60
C GLU A 79 22.01 -42.17 -7.81
N GLY A 80 21.74 -41.48 -6.70
CA GLY A 80 22.78 -40.86 -5.87
C GLY A 80 23.39 -39.58 -6.45
N LYS A 81 22.93 -39.08 -7.59
CA LYS A 81 23.45 -37.88 -8.25
C LYS A 81 22.39 -36.80 -8.41
N ILE A 82 22.84 -35.55 -8.40
CA ILE A 82 22.00 -34.37 -8.61
C ILE A 82 22.17 -33.88 -10.05
N TYR A 83 21.06 -33.84 -10.76
CA TYR A 83 20.97 -33.40 -12.15
C TYR A 83 20.30 -32.05 -12.24
N SER A 84 20.84 -31.17 -13.06
CA SER A 84 20.16 -29.98 -13.56
C SER A 84 19.78 -30.23 -15.02
N LYS A 85 18.47 -30.26 -15.34
CA LYS A 85 17.98 -30.71 -16.66
C LYS A 85 18.46 -29.84 -17.83
N ASN A 86 18.59 -28.53 -17.63
CA ASN A 86 18.80 -27.57 -18.72
C ASN A 86 19.91 -26.54 -18.44
N GLU A 87 20.68 -26.69 -17.36
CA GLU A 87 21.66 -25.69 -16.93
C GLU A 87 22.91 -26.38 -16.40
N ARG A 88 24.11 -25.91 -16.77
CA ARG A 88 25.32 -26.21 -16.00
C ARG A 88 25.21 -25.50 -14.66
N PHE A 89 25.73 -26.09 -13.59
CA PHE A 89 25.79 -25.38 -12.31
C PHE A 89 26.58 -24.07 -12.50
N PRO A 90 26.07 -22.93 -12.02
CA PRO A 90 26.85 -21.68 -12.00
C PRO A 90 28.21 -21.88 -11.32
N GLU A 91 29.25 -21.16 -11.75
CA GLU A 91 30.62 -21.29 -11.22
C GLU A 91 30.74 -21.09 -9.70
N LYS A 92 29.76 -20.40 -9.09
CA LYS A 92 29.65 -20.17 -7.64
C LYS A 92 28.58 -21.06 -6.98
N SER A 93 28.50 -22.32 -7.38
CA SER A 93 27.57 -23.27 -6.77
C SER A 93 28.29 -24.15 -5.74
N PHE A 94 27.69 -24.31 -4.57
CA PHE A 94 28.26 -25.07 -3.46
C PHE A 94 27.22 -26.01 -2.85
N GLU A 95 27.63 -27.22 -2.49
CA GLU A 95 26.92 -28.01 -1.48
C GLU A 95 27.34 -27.53 -0.09
N ILE A 96 26.39 -27.40 0.82
CA ILE A 96 26.63 -27.12 2.23
C ILE A 96 26.34 -28.41 3.01
N SER A 97 27.39 -28.98 3.60
CA SER A 97 27.29 -30.12 4.51
C SER A 97 28.08 -29.81 5.78
N ASP A 98 27.47 -29.98 6.95
CA ASP A 98 28.09 -29.70 8.26
C ASP A 98 28.73 -28.31 8.37
N ASN A 99 28.08 -27.28 7.78
CA ASN A 99 28.57 -25.90 7.68
C ASN A 99 29.87 -25.73 6.86
N VAL A 100 30.25 -26.73 6.07
CA VAL A 100 31.37 -26.66 5.11
C VAL A 100 30.83 -26.58 3.69
N GLU A 101 31.41 -25.69 2.88
CA GLU A 101 31.05 -25.49 1.48
C GLU A 101 31.91 -26.36 0.55
N PHE A 102 31.26 -27.17 -0.28
CA PHE A 102 31.89 -28.03 -1.29
C PHE A 102 31.54 -27.53 -2.70
N PRO A 103 32.54 -27.16 -3.53
CA PRO A 103 32.25 -26.60 -4.85
C PRO A 103 31.65 -27.63 -5.81
N ILE A 104 30.63 -27.21 -6.57
CA ILE A 104 29.97 -28.03 -7.59
C ILE A 104 30.59 -27.72 -8.95
N LEU A 105 31.45 -28.63 -9.42
CA LEU A 105 32.23 -28.43 -10.64
C LEU A 105 31.63 -29.10 -11.89
N GLN A 106 30.65 -29.99 -11.72
CA GLN A 106 30.12 -30.80 -12.81
C GLN A 106 28.61 -31.07 -12.68
N ASN A 107 27.96 -31.34 -13.81
CA ASN A 107 26.58 -31.82 -13.91
C ASN A 107 26.60 -33.14 -14.71
N PRO A 108 26.18 -34.28 -14.15
CA PRO A 108 25.58 -34.46 -12.83
C PRO A 108 26.59 -34.33 -11.67
N TYR A 109 26.13 -33.74 -10.57
CA TYR A 109 26.91 -33.58 -9.35
C TYR A 109 26.76 -34.80 -8.44
N LEU A 110 27.85 -35.22 -7.81
CA LEU A 110 27.87 -36.26 -6.78
C LEU A 110 27.99 -35.56 -5.42
N PRO A 111 26.92 -35.51 -4.61
CA PRO A 111 26.99 -34.87 -3.30
C PRO A 111 27.93 -35.59 -2.34
N VAL A 112 28.59 -34.81 -1.49
CA VAL A 112 29.56 -35.23 -0.46
C VAL A 112 28.86 -35.53 0.86
N GLY A 113 27.82 -34.77 1.20
CA GLY A 113 27.07 -34.88 2.43
C GLY A 113 26.08 -36.05 2.45
N SER A 114 25.32 -36.12 3.54
CA SER A 114 24.17 -37.03 3.65
C SER A 114 22.86 -36.29 3.37
N ILE A 115 21.83 -37.02 2.94
CA ILE A 115 20.51 -36.44 2.68
C ILE A 115 19.92 -35.91 4.00
N PRO A 116 19.35 -34.69 4.05
CA PRO A 116 19.07 -33.76 2.96
C PRO A 116 20.27 -32.89 2.55
N PHE A 117 20.48 -32.75 1.25
CA PHE A 117 21.53 -31.89 0.69
C PHE A 117 21.07 -30.45 0.66
N GLN A 118 21.94 -29.52 1.02
CA GLN A 118 21.72 -28.10 0.83
C GLN A 118 22.63 -27.60 -0.28
N ILE A 119 22.06 -26.98 -1.31
CA ILE A 119 22.81 -26.51 -2.47
C ILE A 119 22.58 -25.01 -2.62
N SER A 120 23.66 -24.25 -2.47
CA SER A 120 23.73 -22.84 -2.81
C SER A 120 24.07 -22.69 -4.29
N ARG A 121 23.29 -21.89 -5.03
CA ARG A 121 23.55 -21.59 -6.46
C ARG A 121 23.86 -20.12 -6.73
N ARG A 122 23.63 -19.24 -5.74
CA ARG A 122 23.86 -17.78 -5.74
C ARG A 122 23.96 -17.27 -4.30
N GLU A 123 24.46 -16.03 -4.12
CA GLU A 123 24.39 -15.31 -2.85
C GLU A 123 22.93 -15.26 -2.36
N SER A 124 22.65 -15.87 -1.21
CA SER A 124 21.34 -15.92 -0.53
C SER A 124 20.28 -16.90 -1.10
N GLU A 125 20.62 -17.82 -2.00
CA GLU A 125 19.69 -18.86 -2.49
C GLU A 125 20.09 -20.26 -2.04
N LEU A 126 19.30 -20.87 -1.14
CA LEU A 126 19.49 -22.23 -0.65
C LEU A 126 18.43 -23.17 -1.22
N THR A 127 18.84 -24.19 -1.96
CA THR A 127 17.96 -25.28 -2.42
C THR A 127 18.19 -26.52 -1.59
N THR A 128 17.18 -26.96 -0.83
CA THR A 128 17.26 -28.22 -0.08
C THR A 128 16.70 -29.37 -0.91
N ILE A 129 17.49 -30.42 -1.10
CA ILE A 129 17.11 -31.66 -1.77
C ILE A 129 17.00 -32.77 -0.72
N GLY A 130 15.77 -33.17 -0.42
CA GLY A 130 15.47 -34.24 0.52
C GLY A 130 14.91 -35.50 -0.13
N VAL A 131 14.71 -36.54 0.67
CA VAL A 131 14.01 -37.76 0.24
C VAL A 131 12.55 -37.43 -0.05
N VAL A 132 11.98 -38.01 -1.11
CA VAL A 132 10.54 -38.01 -1.33
C VAL A 132 9.89 -38.78 -0.18
N ARG A 133 9.26 -38.09 0.76
CA ARG A 133 8.37 -38.74 1.73
C ARG A 133 7.02 -38.97 1.06
N THR A 134 6.71 -40.23 0.74
CA THR A 134 5.37 -40.63 0.32
C THR A 134 4.47 -40.80 1.53
N GLY A 135 3.37 -40.05 1.60
CA GLY A 135 2.41 -40.11 2.70
C GLY A 135 1.24 -39.14 2.50
N ASN A 136 0.23 -39.21 3.35
CA ASN A 136 -0.88 -38.26 3.36
C ASN A 136 -0.49 -37.05 4.22
N PHE A 137 -0.29 -35.90 3.57
CA PHE A 137 0.04 -34.64 4.25
C PHE A 137 -1.20 -33.76 4.32
N ILE A 138 -1.57 -33.35 5.53
CA ILE A 138 -2.61 -32.33 5.71
C ILE A 138 -1.91 -30.97 5.59
N LEU A 139 -2.04 -30.35 4.42
CA LEU A 139 -1.51 -29.01 4.17
C LEU A 139 -2.53 -27.98 4.65
N TYR A 140 -2.15 -27.17 5.64
CA TYR A 140 -2.95 -26.03 6.08
C TYR A 140 -2.50 -24.79 5.32
N LYS A 141 -3.39 -24.19 4.53
CA LYS A 141 -3.16 -22.87 3.93
C LYS A 141 -3.14 -21.84 5.06
N GLN A 142 -1.95 -21.43 5.49
CA GLN A 142 -1.81 -20.24 6.32
C GLN A 142 -2.10 -19.01 5.44
N ILE A 143 -3.32 -18.49 5.54
CA ILE A 143 -3.66 -17.20 4.98
C ILE A 143 -2.96 -16.15 5.86
N ARG A 144 -1.86 -15.57 5.37
CA ARG A 144 -1.19 -14.45 6.03
C ARG A 144 -2.03 -13.18 5.87
N ASN A 145 -3.08 -13.02 6.67
CA ASN A 145 -3.93 -11.82 6.69
C ASN A 145 -3.41 -10.71 7.62
N LYS A 146 -2.30 -10.93 8.33
CA LYS A 146 -1.68 -9.90 9.18
C LYS A 146 -0.54 -9.21 8.43
N MET A 147 -0.89 -8.47 7.39
CA MET A 147 -0.04 -7.36 6.96
C MET A 147 -0.47 -6.15 7.79
N PHE A 148 0.49 -5.44 8.39
CA PHE A 148 0.23 -4.22 9.14
C PHE A 148 -0.39 -3.19 8.19
N SER A 149 -1.72 -3.17 8.14
CA SER A 149 -2.50 -2.10 7.56
C SER A 149 -2.23 -0.86 8.41
N THR A 150 -1.22 -0.07 8.04
CA THR A 150 -1.23 1.35 8.37
C THR A 150 -2.51 1.88 7.75
N ARG A 151 -3.50 2.18 8.61
CA ARG A 151 -4.88 2.46 8.23
C ARG A 151 -4.88 3.49 7.11
N TYR A 152 -5.36 3.06 5.94
CA TYR A 152 -5.98 3.98 5.01
C TYR A 152 -6.96 4.84 5.81
N LEU A 153 -6.78 6.15 5.73
CA LEU A 153 -7.71 7.08 6.35
C LEU A 153 -8.90 7.21 5.42
N SER A 154 -9.85 6.28 5.57
CA SER A 154 -11.14 6.36 4.91
C SER A 154 -11.78 7.71 5.24
N LEU A 155 -12.42 8.35 4.27
CA LEU A 155 -13.16 9.59 4.51
C LEU A 155 -14.30 9.33 5.52
N LYS A 156 -14.77 8.08 5.61
CA LYS A 156 -15.68 7.59 6.65
C LYS A 156 -15.03 7.49 8.04
N ASP A 157 -13.71 7.32 8.15
CA ASP A 157 -12.98 7.37 9.43
C ASP A 157 -12.66 8.80 9.89
N ILE A 158 -12.59 9.74 8.92
CA ILE A 158 -12.48 11.18 9.18
C ILE A 158 -13.79 11.68 9.78
N ILE A 159 -14.91 11.29 9.19
CA ILE A 159 -16.25 11.46 9.75
C ILE A 159 -16.37 10.50 10.95
N ASN A 160 -17.03 10.87 12.05
CA ASN A 160 -17.06 9.99 13.22
C ASN A 160 -17.62 8.59 12.84
N PRO A 161 -16.85 7.49 13.01
CA PRO A 161 -17.20 6.15 12.53
C PRO A 161 -18.42 5.55 13.26
N GLU A 162 -18.82 6.12 14.40
CA GLU A 162 -20.02 5.68 15.13
C GLU A 162 -21.32 6.32 14.63
N LEU A 163 -21.25 7.28 13.68
CA LEU A 163 -22.45 7.92 13.15
C LEU A 163 -23.03 7.12 11.98
N SER A 164 -24.34 6.92 12.02
CA SER A 164 -25.12 6.46 10.87
C SER A 164 -25.19 7.54 9.78
N GLU A 165 -25.43 7.13 8.53
CA GLU A 165 -25.56 8.05 7.38
C GLU A 165 -26.49 9.23 7.68
N SER A 166 -27.67 8.95 8.27
CA SER A 166 -28.66 9.98 8.64
C SER A 166 -28.14 10.99 9.69
N GLU A 167 -27.30 10.55 10.63
CA GLU A 167 -26.74 11.44 11.65
C GLU A 167 -25.60 12.31 11.08
N VAL A 168 -24.86 11.79 10.11
CA VAL A 168 -23.89 12.58 9.34
C VAL A 168 -24.61 13.63 8.49
N GLU A 169 -25.71 13.26 7.84
CA GLU A 169 -26.54 14.20 7.06
C GLU A 169 -27.07 15.35 7.95
N LYS A 170 -27.62 15.05 9.12
CA LYS A 170 -28.07 16.07 10.09
C LYS A 170 -26.95 16.99 10.56
N LYS A 171 -25.74 16.45 10.73
CA LYS A 171 -24.57 17.29 11.06
C LYS A 171 -24.18 18.18 9.89
N ILE A 172 -24.19 17.68 8.65
CA ILE A 172 -23.93 18.50 7.45
C ILE A 172 -24.92 19.67 7.35
N GLU A 173 -26.20 19.43 7.67
CA GLU A 173 -27.20 20.51 7.70
C GLU A 173 -26.86 21.62 8.68
N SER A 174 -26.28 21.28 9.84
CA SER A 174 -25.86 22.24 10.88
C SER A 174 -24.60 23.06 10.53
N LEU A 175 -23.86 22.68 9.49
CA LEU A 175 -22.64 23.38 9.08
C LEU A 175 -22.94 24.64 8.26
N TYR A 176 -22.02 25.60 8.33
CA TYR A 176 -22.08 26.84 7.55
C TYR A 176 -21.50 26.66 6.14
N PHE A 177 -22.12 25.81 5.33
CA PHE A 177 -21.84 25.68 3.90
C PHE A 177 -22.97 26.29 3.05
N ASN A 178 -22.64 26.74 1.83
CA ASN A 178 -23.68 27.14 0.88
C ASN A 178 -24.47 25.91 0.38
N ALA A 179 -25.68 26.12 -0.16
CA ALA A 179 -26.56 25.01 -0.57
C ALA A 179 -25.92 24.05 -1.59
N LYS A 180 -25.08 24.60 -2.48
CA LYS A 180 -24.37 23.83 -3.51
C LYS A 180 -23.29 22.93 -2.90
N GLN A 181 -22.50 23.45 -1.96
CA GLN A 181 -21.48 22.71 -1.20
C GLN A 181 -22.11 21.64 -0.32
N LYS A 182 -23.23 21.95 0.36
CA LYS A 182 -24.00 20.94 1.10
C LYS A 182 -24.44 19.79 0.19
N SER A 183 -24.96 20.09 -0.99
CA SER A 183 -25.31 19.06 -1.97
C SER A 183 -24.12 18.19 -2.38
N TYR A 184 -22.91 18.74 -2.50
CA TYR A 184 -21.72 17.96 -2.80
C TYR A 184 -21.29 17.07 -1.64
N LEU A 185 -21.33 17.59 -0.41
CA LEU A 185 -21.09 16.81 0.81
C LEU A 185 -22.07 15.64 0.95
N PHE A 186 -23.37 15.86 0.70
CA PHE A 186 -24.36 14.78 0.72
C PHE A 186 -24.06 13.69 -0.30
N ARG A 187 -23.69 14.07 -1.53
CA ARG A 187 -23.31 13.11 -2.57
C ARG A 187 -22.04 12.35 -2.21
N LEU A 188 -21.05 13.04 -1.65
CA LEU A 188 -19.82 12.41 -1.17
C LEU A 188 -20.14 11.38 -0.08
N VAL A 189 -20.91 11.75 0.95
CA VAL A 189 -21.32 10.84 2.02
C VAL A 189 -22.05 9.63 1.47
N LYS A 190 -22.98 9.80 0.52
CA LYS A 190 -23.65 8.67 -0.13
C LYS A 190 -22.69 7.73 -0.85
N ILE A 191 -21.69 8.27 -1.55
CA ILE A 191 -20.65 7.46 -2.21
C ILE A 191 -19.82 6.71 -1.16
N LEU A 192 -19.47 7.37 -0.05
CA LEU A 192 -18.66 6.78 1.03
C LEU A 192 -19.41 5.70 1.83
N PHE A 193 -20.74 5.83 1.96
CA PHE A 193 -21.58 4.88 2.69
C PHE A 193 -22.22 3.80 1.79
N ALA A 194 -22.11 3.91 0.47
CA ALA A 194 -22.67 2.93 -0.48
C ALA A 194 -21.90 1.60 -0.57
N GLY A 195 -20.68 1.51 -0.04
CA GLY A 195 -19.80 0.34 -0.20
C GLY A 195 -19.05 -0.08 1.07
N THR A 196 -18.26 -1.15 0.94
CA THR A 196 -17.33 -1.62 1.98
C THR A 196 -16.10 -0.70 2.07
N PRO A 197 -15.36 -0.66 3.20
CA PRO A 197 -14.17 0.18 3.35
C PRO A 197 -13.09 -0.06 2.27
N ALA A 198 -12.98 -1.28 1.75
CA ALA A 198 -12.05 -1.61 0.67
C ALA A 198 -12.48 -1.00 -0.68
N GLU A 199 -13.78 -1.04 -1.00
CA GLU A 199 -14.32 -0.43 -2.20
C GLU A 199 -14.24 1.10 -2.14
N GLU A 200 -14.51 1.70 -0.98
CA GLU A 200 -14.31 3.13 -0.73
C GLU A 200 -12.87 3.54 -1.05
N GLN A 201 -11.90 2.77 -0.55
CA GLN A 201 -10.50 3.05 -0.80
C GLN A 201 -10.13 2.97 -2.28
N THR A 202 -10.62 1.97 -2.99
CA THR A 202 -10.39 1.84 -4.44
C THR A 202 -11.02 3.02 -5.19
N ILE A 203 -12.27 3.37 -4.88
CA ILE A 203 -13.00 4.48 -5.52
C ILE A 203 -12.26 5.79 -5.30
N VAL A 204 -11.88 6.08 -4.05
CA VAL A 204 -11.19 7.32 -3.69
C VAL A 204 -9.80 7.36 -4.31
N SER A 205 -9.02 6.26 -4.25
CA SER A 205 -7.70 6.18 -4.88
C SER A 205 -7.79 6.43 -6.39
N ASN A 206 -8.76 5.82 -7.07
CA ASN A 206 -8.96 6.01 -8.51
C ASN A 206 -9.39 7.44 -8.84
N LEU A 207 -10.31 8.04 -8.08
CA LEU A 207 -10.75 9.42 -8.25
C LEU A 207 -9.58 10.41 -8.11
N PHE A 208 -8.73 10.26 -7.08
CA PHE A 208 -7.57 11.13 -6.90
C PHE A 208 -6.47 10.90 -7.95
N SER A 209 -6.36 9.68 -8.49
CA SER A 209 -5.32 9.32 -9.46
C SER A 209 -5.63 9.76 -10.88
N HIS A 210 -6.90 9.64 -11.28
CA HIS A 210 -7.33 9.89 -12.66
C HIS A 210 -7.94 11.28 -12.86
N GLU A 211 -8.46 11.91 -11.81
CA GLU A 211 -9.14 13.21 -11.89
C GLU A 211 -8.45 14.26 -10.99
N PRO A 212 -7.31 14.84 -11.42
CA PRO A 212 -6.61 15.86 -10.63
C PRO A 212 -7.46 17.12 -10.39
N GLU A 213 -8.38 17.44 -11.30
CA GLU A 213 -9.35 18.53 -11.13
C GLU A 213 -10.36 18.22 -10.03
N PHE A 214 -10.71 16.95 -9.82
CA PHE A 214 -11.58 16.52 -8.73
C PHE A 214 -10.92 16.74 -7.37
N ALA A 215 -9.61 16.49 -7.25
CA ALA A 215 -8.86 16.77 -6.02
C ALA A 215 -8.84 18.26 -5.67
N ILE A 216 -8.62 19.11 -6.69
CA ILE A 216 -8.68 20.58 -6.57
C ILE A 216 -10.09 21.02 -6.17
N PHE A 217 -11.12 20.46 -6.81
CA PHE A 217 -12.53 20.71 -6.49
C PHE A 217 -12.87 20.32 -5.05
N LEU A 218 -12.45 19.14 -4.58
CA LEU A 218 -12.66 18.71 -3.19
C LEU A 218 -11.97 19.65 -2.20
N ARG A 219 -10.73 20.05 -2.47
CA ARG A 219 -10.01 21.02 -1.63
C ARG A 219 -10.75 22.35 -1.54
N ASP A 220 -11.17 22.88 -2.69
CA ASP A 220 -11.71 24.24 -2.77
C ASP A 220 -13.17 24.32 -2.32
N GLN A 221 -13.95 23.25 -2.50
CA GLN A 221 -15.40 23.23 -2.24
C GLN A 221 -15.81 22.44 -1.00
N ILE A 222 -15.04 21.43 -0.59
CA ILE A 222 -15.43 20.48 0.47
C ILE A 222 -14.52 20.61 1.71
N PHE A 223 -13.20 20.62 1.56
CA PHE A 223 -12.25 20.73 2.69
C PHE A 223 -12.01 22.17 3.14
N GLN A 224 -13.09 22.92 3.35
CA GLN A 224 -13.05 24.23 3.97
C GLN A 224 -13.02 24.09 5.50
N ILE A 225 -12.65 25.15 6.21
CA ILE A 225 -12.54 25.16 7.68
C ILE A 225 -13.85 24.76 8.39
N GLU A 226 -14.97 24.92 7.70
CA GLU A 226 -16.32 24.53 8.13
C GLU A 226 -16.54 23.01 8.21
N ILE A 227 -15.66 22.20 7.61
CA ILE A 227 -15.75 20.73 7.72
C ILE A 227 -15.21 20.22 9.07
N LEU A 228 -14.41 21.02 9.78
CA LEU A 228 -13.74 20.59 11.02
C LEU A 228 -14.69 19.99 12.08
N PRO A 229 -15.92 20.48 12.30
CA PRO A 229 -16.85 19.88 13.27
C PRO A 229 -17.35 18.47 12.88
N LEU A 230 -17.19 18.06 11.61
CA LEU A 230 -17.45 16.68 11.18
C LEU A 230 -16.29 15.74 11.49
N ILE A 231 -15.08 16.27 11.72
CA ILE A 231 -13.87 15.47 11.93
C ILE A 231 -13.89 14.86 13.34
N HIS A 232 -13.58 13.57 13.42
CA HIS A 232 -13.51 12.85 14.69
C HIS A 232 -12.40 13.39 15.62
N GLY A 233 -12.69 13.46 16.91
CA GLY A 233 -11.89 14.17 17.93
C GLY A 233 -10.38 13.84 17.99
N PRO A 234 -9.95 12.57 17.96
CA PRO A 234 -8.54 12.19 17.91
C PRO A 234 -7.78 12.74 16.69
N PHE A 235 -8.43 12.78 15.53
CA PHE A 235 -7.82 13.32 14.30
C PHE A 235 -7.77 14.83 14.33
N LEU A 236 -8.86 15.44 14.79
CA LEU A 236 -8.93 16.88 15.00
C LEU A 236 -7.82 17.36 15.95
N ASN A 237 -7.55 16.64 17.04
CA ASN A 237 -6.45 16.97 17.95
C ASN A 237 -5.10 16.98 17.22
N ARG A 238 -4.81 15.95 16.41
CA ARG A 238 -3.57 15.90 15.61
C ARG A 238 -3.44 17.08 14.67
N ILE A 239 -4.51 17.40 13.93
CA ILE A 239 -4.55 18.55 13.00
C ILE A 239 -4.29 19.85 13.78
N LEU A 240 -5.04 20.09 14.86
CA LEU A 240 -4.93 21.33 15.61
C LEU A 240 -3.58 21.48 16.35
N THR A 241 -2.97 20.38 16.81
CA THR A 241 -1.63 20.42 17.41
C THR A 241 -0.51 20.68 16.39
N SER A 242 -0.75 20.41 15.11
CA SER A 242 0.24 20.66 14.05
C SER A 242 0.24 22.12 13.55
N ILE A 243 -0.83 22.86 13.82
CA ILE A 243 -1.00 24.25 13.37
C ILE A 243 -0.46 25.20 14.46
N ASP A 244 0.29 26.21 14.04
CA ASP A 244 0.78 27.27 14.94
C ASP A 244 -0.40 28.01 15.60
N GLU A 245 -0.36 28.11 16.94
CA GLU A 245 -1.41 28.76 17.74
C GLU A 245 -1.69 30.20 17.30
N ARG A 246 -0.69 30.91 16.77
CA ARG A 246 -0.84 32.28 16.25
C ARG A 246 -1.79 32.35 15.07
N ILE A 247 -1.74 31.36 14.18
CA ILE A 247 -2.61 31.27 13.00
C ILE A 247 -4.06 31.03 13.45
N ILE A 248 -4.24 30.16 14.45
CA ILE A 248 -5.55 29.86 15.05
C ILE A 248 -6.12 31.14 15.69
N ARG A 249 -5.34 31.87 16.48
CA ARG A 249 -5.78 33.12 17.12
C ARG A 249 -6.19 34.19 16.12
N PHE A 250 -5.38 34.42 15.08
CA PHE A 250 -5.68 35.41 14.04
C PHE A 250 -6.94 35.04 13.24
N SER A 251 -7.13 33.75 12.98
CA SER A 251 -8.28 33.25 12.21
C SER A 251 -9.54 33.13 13.06
N TYR A 252 -9.41 33.03 14.38
CA TYR A 252 -10.50 32.75 15.33
C TYR A 252 -11.71 33.67 15.15
N LEU A 253 -11.47 34.98 14.99
CA LEU A 253 -12.53 35.96 14.83
C LEU A 253 -13.39 35.71 13.59
N LYS A 254 -12.79 35.16 12.52
CA LYS A 254 -13.41 34.88 11.22
C LYS A 254 -14.09 33.52 11.15
N LEU A 255 -13.98 32.69 12.21
CA LEU A 255 -14.58 31.35 12.23
C LEU A 255 -16.08 31.40 12.50
N SER A 256 -16.81 30.44 11.93
CA SER A 256 -18.23 30.24 12.21
C SER A 256 -18.48 29.77 13.64
N PRO A 257 -19.71 29.98 14.17
CA PRO A 257 -20.06 29.54 15.51
C PRO A 257 -19.84 28.04 15.78
N PRO A 258 -20.19 27.10 14.88
CA PRO A 258 -19.94 25.67 15.09
C PRO A 258 -18.46 25.32 15.24
N VAL A 259 -17.61 25.96 14.44
CA VAL A 259 -16.15 25.75 14.48
C VAL A 259 -15.57 26.34 15.77
N LYS A 260 -16.02 27.52 16.20
CA LYS A 260 -15.61 28.15 17.47
C LYS A 260 -15.92 27.25 18.67
N VAL A 261 -17.18 26.78 18.78
CA VAL A 261 -17.61 25.89 19.87
C VAL A 261 -16.79 24.62 19.90
N MET A 262 -16.45 24.07 18.74
CA MET A 262 -15.60 22.89 18.66
C MET A 262 -14.16 23.18 19.13
N ILE A 263 -13.53 24.26 18.68
CA ILE A 263 -12.16 24.64 19.08
C ILE A 263 -12.09 24.91 20.59
N GLU A 264 -13.11 25.58 21.15
CA GLU A 264 -13.21 25.86 22.60
C GLU A 264 -13.34 24.58 23.44
N LYS A 265 -14.07 23.57 22.94
CA LYS A 265 -14.16 22.26 23.60
C LYS A 265 -12.84 21.51 23.58
N THR A 266 -12.07 21.66 22.50
CA THR A 266 -10.80 20.95 22.31
C THR A 266 -9.63 21.61 23.06
N PHE A 267 -9.63 22.94 23.20
CA PHE A 267 -8.61 23.70 23.95
C PHE A 267 -9.18 24.53 25.12
N PRO A 268 -9.76 23.89 26.15
CA PRO A 268 -10.43 24.62 27.22
C PRO A 268 -9.49 25.47 28.09
N LYS A 269 -8.18 25.19 28.12
CA LYS A 269 -7.20 25.86 29.00
C LYS A 269 -6.36 26.94 28.31
N THR A 270 -5.92 26.77 27.06
CA THR A 270 -4.96 27.67 26.41
C THR A 270 -5.61 28.94 25.83
N ILE A 271 -6.83 28.81 25.32
CA ILE A 271 -7.56 29.91 24.66
C ILE A 271 -8.31 30.78 25.70
N LYS A 272 -8.90 30.18 26.74
CA LYS A 272 -9.58 30.93 27.82
C LYS A 272 -8.66 31.88 28.62
N ILE A 273 -7.37 31.58 28.70
CA ILE A 273 -6.40 32.43 29.42
C ILE A 273 -6.04 33.68 28.60
N ASN A 274 -6.14 33.62 27.26
CA ASN A 274 -5.67 34.70 26.38
C ASN A 274 -6.80 35.51 25.70
N LEU A 275 -8.07 35.08 25.77
CA LEU A 275 -9.22 35.90 25.35
C LEU A 275 -9.74 36.83 26.45
N LYS A 276 -9.14 36.82 27.65
CA LYS A 276 -9.50 37.71 28.78
C LYS A 276 -8.85 39.10 28.74
N PHE A 277 -8.16 39.47 27.67
CA PHE A 277 -7.59 40.81 27.49
C PHE A 277 -8.04 41.42 26.16
N SER A 278 -9.28 41.90 26.13
CA SER A 278 -9.76 42.95 25.21
C SER A 278 -11.17 43.36 25.66
N ASP A 279 -11.23 44.06 26.78
CA ASP A 279 -12.12 45.23 26.92
C ASP A 279 -11.32 46.45 26.44
#